data_AF-A0A7W7ZUU6-F1
#
_entry.id   AF-A0A7W7ZUU6-F1
#
_cell.length_a   1.000
_cell.length_b   1.000
_cell.length_c   1.000
_cell.angle_alpha   90.00
_cell.angle_beta   90.00
_cell.angle_gamma   90.00
#
_symmetry.space_group_name_H-M   'P 1'
#
loop_
_entity.id
_entity.type
_entity.pdbx_description
1 polymer ?
#
loop_
_entity_poly.entity_id
_entity_poly.type
_entity_poly.pdbx_seq_one_letter_code
_entity_poly.pdbx_strand_id
1 'polypeptide(L)'
;MVEHHWDIEQLSILDCEEGLSAVRLHGHRFPMQTEDKPQLIALLKKLRHSVQKRHSDKMCLEMFIQMPQLPRPEGAELLSKNGSRWMPGLAMGVWPDREPPRTLTKEDFTHRLPGQKLPVLAYEARKILAKDEAIRLEIEEQMVGSGALLEIIAPEGWSKSEGRQVEAWLKGKVIDDSYRNYPSYVPLLDAKSLAHLSPQDREACLAGITLYLREDLTDQSILIISHTSFEETLEMITETAQKV
;
A
#
# COMPACT_ATOMS: atom_id res chain seq x y z
N MET A 1 2.85 -29.64 -11.36
CA MET A 1 3.05 -28.49 -10.46
C MET A 1 3.71 -27.42 -11.29
N VAL A 2 3.05 -26.29 -11.51
CA VAL A 2 3.68 -25.15 -12.17
C VAL A 2 4.47 -24.44 -11.08
N GLU A 3 5.79 -24.38 -11.22
CA GLU A 3 6.62 -23.53 -10.37
C GLU A 3 6.30 -22.08 -10.75
N HIS A 4 5.56 -21.39 -9.90
CA HIS A 4 5.32 -19.98 -10.07
C HIS A 4 6.52 -19.24 -9.47
N HIS A 5 7.34 -18.69 -10.35
CA HIS A 5 8.48 -17.88 -9.94
C HIS A 5 8.01 -16.43 -9.85
N TRP A 6 8.04 -15.88 -8.64
CA TRP A 6 7.96 -14.43 -8.47
C TRP A 6 9.28 -13.85 -8.92
N ASP A 7 9.24 -12.90 -9.85
CA ASP A 7 10.42 -12.12 -10.17
C ASP A 7 10.60 -11.10 -9.05
N ILE A 8 11.74 -11.19 -8.36
CA ILE A 8 12.08 -10.33 -7.22
C ILE A 8 13.13 -9.34 -7.68
N GLU A 9 12.80 -8.05 -7.58
CA GLU A 9 13.72 -6.98 -7.90
C GLU A 9 14.01 -6.14 -6.64
N GLN A 10 15.29 -5.96 -6.35
CA GLN A 10 15.74 -4.98 -5.37
C GLN A 10 15.63 -3.58 -5.97
N LEU A 11 14.91 -2.69 -5.29
CA LEU A 11 14.85 -1.29 -5.67
C LEU A 11 16.00 -0.54 -5.02
N SER A 12 16.75 0.21 -5.83
CA SER A 12 17.86 1.03 -5.34
C SER A 12 17.31 2.25 -4.59
N ILE A 13 17.52 2.29 -3.27
CA ILE A 13 17.23 3.44 -2.43
C ILE A 13 18.55 4.21 -2.25
N LEU A 14 18.81 5.19 -3.11
CA LEU A 14 19.99 6.04 -2.99
C LEU A 14 19.94 6.81 -1.67
N ASP A 15 21.07 6.95 -0.99
CA ASP A 15 21.23 7.77 0.23
C ASP A 15 20.33 7.39 1.41
N CYS A 16 20.05 6.09 1.60
CA CYS A 16 19.38 5.62 2.80
C CYS A 16 20.41 5.30 3.89
N GLU A 17 20.17 5.77 5.12
CA GLU A 17 20.87 5.23 6.29
C GLU A 17 20.62 3.70 6.37
N GLU A 18 21.58 2.98 6.95
CA GLU A 18 21.54 1.52 7.07
C GLU A 18 20.18 1.04 7.60
N GLY A 19 19.56 0.09 6.90
CA GLY A 19 18.40 -0.64 7.42
C GLY A 19 17.05 -0.42 6.75
N LEU A 20 16.95 0.25 5.59
CA LEU A 20 15.74 0.22 4.74
C LEU A 20 15.96 -0.63 3.49
N SER A 21 15.07 -1.58 3.23
CA SER A 21 15.00 -2.35 2.00
C SER A 21 13.71 -2.04 1.26
N ALA A 22 13.79 -2.03 -0.08
CA ALA A 22 12.60 -2.02 -0.92
C ALA A 22 12.74 -3.09 -2.01
N VAL A 23 11.67 -3.85 -2.17
CA VAL A 23 11.58 -4.98 -3.09
C VAL A 23 10.31 -4.85 -3.91
N ARG A 24 10.42 -5.14 -5.20
CA ARG A 24 9.29 -5.25 -6.10
C ARG A 24 9.10 -6.71 -6.50
N LEU A 25 7.91 -7.23 -6.22
CA LEU A 25 7.48 -8.53 -6.72
C LEU A 25 6.69 -8.34 -8.02
N HIS A 26 7.12 -9.01 -9.09
CA HIS A 26 6.46 -9.01 -10.39
C HIS A 26 6.33 -10.43 -10.94
N GLY A 27 5.67 -10.60 -12.09
CA GLY A 27 5.44 -11.90 -12.73
C GLY A 27 3.96 -12.31 -12.82
N HIS A 28 3.06 -11.58 -12.13
CA HIS A 28 1.62 -11.80 -12.21
C HIS A 28 0.88 -10.55 -12.65
N ARG A 29 -0.36 -10.72 -13.14
CA ARG A 29 -1.26 -9.61 -13.48
C ARG A 29 -2.38 -9.52 -12.46
N PHE A 30 -2.79 -8.30 -12.14
CA PHE A 30 -3.98 -7.98 -11.37
C PHE A 30 -5.20 -7.78 -12.28
N PRO A 31 -6.39 -8.24 -11.87
CA PRO A 31 -6.60 -9.14 -10.74
C PRO A 31 -5.96 -10.51 -11.01
N MET A 32 -5.31 -11.06 -9.99
CA MET A 32 -4.64 -12.36 -10.08
C MET A 32 -5.65 -13.49 -10.29
N GLN A 33 -5.23 -14.50 -11.04
CA GLN A 33 -6.01 -15.72 -11.21
C GLN A 33 -6.17 -16.42 -9.86
N THR A 34 -7.32 -17.05 -9.64
CA THR A 34 -7.67 -17.69 -8.36
C THR A 34 -6.65 -18.75 -7.92
N GLU A 35 -5.97 -19.39 -8.88
CA GLU A 35 -4.94 -20.40 -8.62
C GLU A 35 -3.62 -19.84 -8.07
N ASP A 36 -3.29 -18.58 -8.39
CA ASP A 36 -2.05 -17.93 -7.93
C ASP A 36 -2.21 -17.27 -6.54
N LYS A 37 -3.44 -16.87 -6.18
CA LYS A 37 -3.74 -16.14 -4.94
C LYS A 37 -3.26 -16.85 -3.66
N PRO A 38 -3.46 -18.18 -3.47
CA PRO A 38 -3.04 -18.86 -2.25
C PRO A 38 -1.54 -18.74 -1.98
N GLN A 39 -0.72 -18.72 -3.03
CA GLN A 39 0.73 -18.59 -2.89
C GLN A 39 1.11 -17.18 -2.43
N LEU A 40 0.48 -16.15 -3.01
CA LEU A 40 0.69 -14.78 -2.56
C LEU A 40 0.22 -14.58 -1.11
N ILE A 41 -0.96 -15.10 -0.75
CA ILE A 41 -1.47 -15.04 0.62
C ILE A 41 -0.49 -15.71 1.59
N ALA A 42 0.03 -16.89 1.24
CA ALA A 42 1.03 -17.58 2.05
C ALA A 42 2.32 -16.76 2.19
N LEU A 43 2.75 -16.11 1.10
CA LEU A 43 3.91 -15.22 1.09
C LEU A 43 3.75 -14.05 2.05
N LEU A 44 2.68 -13.28 1.90
CA LEU A 44 2.39 -12.13 2.75
C LEU A 44 2.22 -12.56 4.21
N LYS A 45 1.51 -13.66 4.49
CA LYS A 45 1.37 -14.20 5.86
C LYS A 45 2.72 -14.50 6.51
N LYS A 46 3.65 -15.16 5.81
CA LYS A 46 4.99 -15.47 6.37
C LYS A 46 5.85 -14.22 6.54
N LEU A 47 5.79 -13.26 5.62
CA LEU A 47 6.49 -11.98 5.75
C LEU A 47 6.06 -11.26 7.04
N ARG A 48 4.75 -11.13 7.25
CA ARG A 48 4.20 -10.47 8.43
C ARG A 48 4.55 -11.21 9.72
N HIS A 49 4.47 -12.54 9.72
CA HIS A 49 4.86 -13.35 10.88
C HIS A 49 6.36 -13.18 11.20
N SER A 50 7.22 -13.12 10.18
CA SER A 50 8.66 -12.92 10.34
C SER A 50 8.96 -11.56 10.95
N VAL A 51 8.28 -10.51 10.48
CA VAL A 51 8.35 -9.17 11.09
C VAL A 51 7.87 -9.20 12.55
N GLN A 52 6.69 -9.77 12.83
CA GLN A 52 6.17 -9.86 14.20
C GLN A 52 7.10 -10.62 15.16
N LYS A 53 7.78 -11.66 14.70
CA LYS A 53 8.69 -12.47 15.53
C LYS A 53 10.00 -11.74 15.87
N ARG A 54 10.48 -10.87 14.97
CA ARG A 54 11.76 -10.16 15.12
C ARG A 54 11.68 -8.96 16.05
N HIS A 55 10.49 -8.41 16.27
CA HIS A 55 10.31 -7.28 17.15
C HIS A 55 9.77 -7.71 18.52
N SER A 56 10.31 -7.11 19.58
CA SER A 56 9.85 -7.32 20.95
C SER A 56 8.50 -6.68 21.22
N ASP A 57 8.20 -5.60 20.50
CA ASP A 57 6.98 -4.82 20.69
C ASP A 57 5.81 -5.48 19.98
N LYS A 58 4.63 -5.35 20.58
CA LYS A 58 3.39 -5.78 19.94
C LYS A 58 3.17 -4.95 18.69
N MET A 59 2.96 -5.63 17.56
CA MET A 59 2.72 -4.99 16.27
C MET A 59 1.21 -4.83 15.99
N CYS A 60 0.87 -3.81 15.23
CA CYS A 60 -0.47 -3.61 14.68
C CYS A 60 -0.43 -3.59 13.14
N LEU A 61 -1.50 -4.12 12.55
CA LEU A 61 -1.76 -4.10 11.11
C LEU A 61 -2.84 -3.05 10.80
N GLU A 62 -2.55 -2.17 9.86
CA GLU A 62 -3.47 -1.18 9.29
C GLU A 62 -3.68 -1.55 7.81
N MET A 63 -4.93 -1.74 7.40
CA MET A 63 -5.28 -2.15 6.04
C MET A 63 -6.06 -1.05 5.33
N PHE A 64 -5.76 -0.87 4.05
CA PHE A 64 -6.42 0.09 3.18
C PHE A 64 -6.80 -0.57 1.85
N ILE A 65 -7.97 -0.20 1.32
CA ILE A 65 -8.43 -0.61 -0.02
C ILE A 65 -8.41 0.61 -0.93
N GLN A 66 -7.61 0.56 -1.99
CA GLN A 66 -7.45 1.62 -2.98
C GLN A 66 -8.64 1.57 -3.98
N MET A 67 -9.60 2.49 -3.82
CA MET A 67 -10.85 2.46 -4.58
C MET A 67 -10.68 2.60 -6.11
N PRO A 68 -9.77 3.44 -6.63
CA PRO A 68 -9.53 3.52 -8.08
C PRO A 68 -8.95 2.23 -8.68
N GLN A 69 -8.27 1.41 -7.87
CA GLN A 69 -7.62 0.18 -8.32
C GLN A 69 -8.49 -1.06 -8.12
N LEU A 70 -9.63 -0.90 -7.44
CA LEU A 70 -10.54 -1.99 -7.14
C LEU A 70 -11.12 -2.56 -8.45
N PRO A 71 -10.88 -3.85 -8.76
CA PRO A 71 -11.34 -4.44 -10.02
C PRO A 71 -12.86 -4.38 -10.12
N ARG A 72 -13.35 -4.04 -11.31
CA ARG A 72 -14.79 -3.98 -11.60
C ARG A 72 -15.17 -5.17 -12.48
N PRO A 73 -16.31 -5.84 -12.21
CA PRO A 73 -17.34 -5.46 -11.23
C PRO A 73 -17.12 -5.96 -9.80
N GLU A 74 -16.30 -7.00 -9.61
CA GLU A 74 -16.33 -7.86 -8.41
C GLU A 74 -15.86 -7.17 -7.12
N GLY A 75 -14.87 -6.29 -7.18
CA GLY A 75 -14.30 -5.68 -5.97
C GLY A 75 -15.24 -4.69 -5.28
N ALA A 76 -16.03 -3.93 -6.03
CA ALA A 76 -17.03 -3.01 -5.46
C ALA A 76 -18.19 -3.78 -4.80
N GLU A 77 -18.61 -4.90 -5.40
CA GLU A 77 -19.62 -5.79 -4.82
C GLU A 77 -19.11 -6.41 -3.52
N LEU A 78 -17.85 -6.84 -3.49
CA LEU A 78 -17.18 -7.38 -2.31
C LEU A 78 -17.20 -6.40 -1.14
N LEU A 79 -16.82 -5.15 -1.37
CA LEU A 79 -16.83 -4.11 -0.35
C LEU A 79 -18.25 -3.79 0.13
N SER A 80 -19.22 -3.72 -0.79
CA SER A 80 -20.62 -3.45 -0.48
C SER A 80 -21.23 -4.55 0.40
N LYS A 81 -21.05 -5.82 -0.01
CA LYS A 81 -21.55 -7.00 0.71
C LYS A 81 -20.96 -7.13 2.11
N ASN A 82 -19.70 -6.74 2.28
CA ASN A 82 -18.97 -6.87 3.54
C ASN A 82 -18.92 -5.58 4.37
N GLY A 83 -19.48 -4.47 3.91
CA GLY A 83 -19.23 -3.13 4.45
C GLY A 83 -19.55 -2.99 5.94
N SER A 84 -20.66 -3.56 6.42
CA SER A 84 -21.02 -3.51 7.85
C SER A 84 -20.01 -4.23 8.74
N ARG A 85 -19.42 -5.32 8.25
CA ARG A 85 -18.46 -6.14 8.98
C ARG A 85 -17.03 -5.62 8.88
N TRP A 86 -16.61 -5.22 7.69
CA TRP A 86 -15.26 -4.70 7.46
C TRP A 86 -15.08 -3.28 8.01
N MET A 87 -16.18 -2.56 8.21
CA MET A 87 -16.21 -1.18 8.71
C MET A 87 -15.25 -0.25 7.93
N PRO A 88 -15.41 -0.10 6.59
CA PRO A 88 -14.52 0.71 5.79
C PRO A 88 -14.74 2.21 6.09
N GLY A 89 -13.76 2.83 6.76
CA GLY A 89 -13.68 4.26 6.96
C GLY A 89 -13.15 4.99 5.71
N LEU A 90 -13.55 6.25 5.54
CA LEU A 90 -12.99 7.11 4.48
C LEU A 90 -11.50 7.36 4.74
N ALA A 91 -10.68 7.26 3.70
CA ALA A 91 -9.28 7.66 3.73
C ALA A 91 -8.88 8.21 2.34
N MET A 92 -7.76 8.92 2.29
CA MET A 92 -7.19 9.39 1.03
C MET A 92 -5.75 8.90 0.89
N GLY A 93 -5.46 8.24 -0.22
CA GLY A 93 -4.10 7.99 -0.65
C GLY A 93 -3.44 9.29 -1.14
N VAL A 94 -2.20 9.53 -0.73
CA VAL A 94 -1.45 10.72 -1.12
C VAL A 94 -0.11 10.29 -1.69
N TRP A 95 0.15 10.68 -2.94
CA TRP A 95 1.46 10.51 -3.58
C TRP A 95 2.37 11.67 -3.19
N PRO A 96 3.45 11.43 -2.43
CA PRO A 96 4.31 12.50 -1.95
C PRO A 96 5.21 13.12 -3.03
N ASP A 97 5.41 12.44 -4.17
CA ASP A 97 6.27 12.81 -5.29
C ASP A 97 5.51 13.32 -6.53
N ARG A 98 4.17 13.45 -6.45
CA ARG A 98 3.31 13.82 -7.58
C ARG A 98 2.52 15.09 -7.30
N GLU A 99 1.95 15.65 -8.36
CA GLU A 99 0.97 16.73 -8.22
C GLU A 99 -0.20 16.25 -7.34
N PRO A 100 -0.56 17.02 -6.28
CA PRO A 100 -1.65 16.64 -5.42
C PRO A 100 -3.00 16.70 -6.15
N PRO A 101 -3.98 15.89 -5.74
CA PRO A 101 -5.31 15.96 -6.32
C PRO A 101 -5.94 17.35 -6.13
N ARG A 102 -6.68 17.81 -7.13
CA ARG A 102 -7.37 19.11 -7.11
C ARG A 102 -8.71 19.06 -7.85
N THR A 103 -9.64 19.89 -7.40
CA THR A 103 -10.93 20.06 -8.04
C THR A 103 -10.76 20.61 -9.46
N LEU A 104 -11.70 20.24 -10.33
CA LEU A 104 -11.70 20.73 -11.71
C LEU A 104 -12.13 22.20 -11.72
N THR A 105 -11.30 23.00 -12.36
CA THR A 105 -11.55 24.40 -12.64
C THR A 105 -12.18 24.55 -14.03
N LYS A 106 -12.71 25.73 -14.33
CA LYS A 106 -13.19 26.04 -15.69
C LYS A 106 -12.08 25.90 -16.74
N GLU A 107 -10.85 26.26 -16.38
CA GLU A 107 -9.69 26.24 -17.29
C GLU A 107 -9.32 24.82 -17.74
N ASP A 108 -9.54 23.82 -16.86
CA ASP A 108 -9.32 22.41 -17.18
C ASP A 108 -10.22 21.91 -18.33
N PHE A 109 -11.30 22.63 -18.63
CA PHE A 109 -12.18 22.33 -19.76
C PHE A 109 -11.95 23.28 -20.94
N THR A 110 -11.67 24.56 -20.70
CA THR A 110 -11.60 25.57 -21.77
C THR A 110 -10.23 25.69 -22.43
N HIS A 111 -9.15 25.36 -21.72
CA HIS A 111 -7.77 25.52 -22.21
C HIS A 111 -7.05 24.18 -22.42
N ARG A 112 -7.78 23.06 -22.31
CA ARG A 112 -7.22 21.73 -22.44
C ARG A 112 -6.80 21.43 -23.88
N LEU A 113 -5.54 21.05 -24.07
CA LEU A 113 -5.07 20.58 -25.37
C LEU A 113 -5.62 19.18 -25.70
N PRO A 114 -5.81 18.83 -26.98
CA PRO A 114 -6.15 17.48 -27.39
C PRO A 114 -5.16 16.46 -26.79
N GLY A 115 -5.69 15.42 -26.13
CA GLY A 115 -4.88 14.36 -25.50
C GLY A 115 -4.39 14.66 -24.08
N GLN A 116 -4.53 15.89 -23.58
CA GLN A 116 -4.19 16.19 -22.19
C GLN A 116 -5.19 15.53 -21.22
N LYS A 117 -4.68 14.82 -20.22
CA LYS A 117 -5.51 14.19 -19.18
C LYS A 117 -6.10 15.26 -18.26
N LEU A 118 -7.30 14.99 -17.74
CA LEU A 118 -7.84 15.80 -16.65
C LEU A 118 -7.02 15.56 -15.38
N PRO A 119 -6.92 16.58 -14.50
CA PRO A 119 -6.39 16.40 -13.15
C PRO A 119 -7.05 15.23 -12.45
N VAL A 120 -6.28 14.53 -11.61
CA VAL A 120 -6.82 13.49 -10.76
C VAL A 120 -7.62 14.15 -9.64
N LEU A 121 -8.88 13.75 -9.50
CA LEU A 121 -9.77 14.30 -8.47
C LEU A 121 -9.35 13.83 -7.07
N ALA A 122 -9.18 12.53 -6.86
CA ALA A 122 -8.71 11.98 -5.59
C ALA A 122 -8.22 10.55 -5.78
N TYR A 123 -7.27 10.13 -4.93
CA TYR A 123 -6.93 8.72 -4.76
C TYR A 123 -7.67 8.18 -3.55
N GLU A 124 -8.98 7.93 -3.71
CA GLU A 124 -9.82 7.44 -2.62
C GLU A 124 -9.33 6.10 -2.07
N ALA A 125 -9.28 5.99 -0.75
CA ALA A 125 -8.98 4.75 -0.05
C ALA A 125 -10.04 4.46 1.01
N ARG A 126 -10.12 3.20 1.43
CA ARG A 126 -10.93 2.78 2.57
C ARG A 126 -10.05 2.18 3.64
N LYS A 127 -9.98 2.82 4.80
CA LYS A 127 -9.28 2.30 5.97
C LYS A 127 -10.18 1.26 6.65
N ILE A 128 -9.69 0.05 6.85
CA ILE A 128 -10.43 -0.99 7.55
C ILE A 128 -10.37 -0.71 9.06
N LEU A 129 -11.53 -0.41 9.66
CA LEU A 129 -11.62 -0.08 11.09
C LEU A 129 -11.87 -1.31 11.97
N ALA A 130 -12.22 -2.45 11.36
CA ALA A 130 -12.37 -3.71 12.07
C ALA A 130 -11.05 -4.12 12.76
N LYS A 131 -11.13 -4.38 14.06
CA LYS A 131 -9.99 -4.82 14.90
C LYS A 131 -9.98 -6.33 15.13
N ASP A 132 -11.04 -7.02 14.71
CA ASP A 132 -11.15 -8.47 14.80
C ASP A 132 -10.19 -9.12 13.79
N GLU A 133 -9.31 -9.99 14.29
CA GLU A 133 -8.29 -10.65 13.48
C GLU A 133 -8.89 -11.61 12.45
N ALA A 134 -10.02 -12.25 12.75
CA ALA A 134 -10.70 -13.12 11.79
C ALA A 134 -11.27 -12.32 10.62
N ILE A 135 -11.76 -11.11 10.87
CA ILE A 135 -12.23 -10.21 9.81
C ILE A 135 -11.06 -9.74 8.92
N ARG A 136 -9.91 -9.44 9.54
CA ARG A 136 -8.69 -9.04 8.81
C ARG A 136 -8.17 -10.16 7.93
N LEU A 137 -8.08 -11.38 8.47
CA LEU A 137 -7.69 -12.57 7.73
C LEU A 137 -8.60 -12.81 6.53
N GLU A 138 -9.90 -12.64 6.72
CA GLU A 138 -10.87 -12.78 5.64
C GLU A 138 -10.72 -11.69 4.55
N ILE A 139 -10.48 -10.44 4.95
CA ILE A 139 -10.22 -9.36 4.00
C ILE A 139 -9.03 -9.73 3.12
N GLU A 140 -7.94 -10.21 3.71
CA GLU A 140 -6.76 -10.65 2.97
C GLU A 140 -7.10 -11.77 1.99
N GLU A 141 -7.82 -12.80 2.43
CA GLU A 141 -8.21 -13.93 1.58
C GLU A 141 -9.05 -13.49 0.37
N GLN A 142 -9.83 -12.42 0.50
CA GLN A 142 -10.68 -11.90 -0.57
C GLN A 142 -10.00 -10.81 -1.42
N MET A 143 -9.11 -10.01 -0.83
CA MET A 143 -8.54 -8.80 -1.44
C MET A 143 -7.11 -8.97 -1.96
N VAL A 144 -6.34 -9.93 -1.43
CA VAL A 144 -5.00 -10.20 -1.95
C VAL A 144 -5.09 -10.65 -3.41
N GLY A 145 -4.21 -10.12 -4.24
CA GLY A 145 -4.24 -10.30 -5.68
C GLY A 145 -5.28 -9.44 -6.40
N SER A 146 -5.93 -8.48 -5.74
CA SER A 146 -6.90 -7.58 -6.40
C SER A 146 -6.22 -6.44 -7.16
N GLY A 147 -4.98 -6.11 -6.80
CA GLY A 147 -4.33 -4.88 -7.25
C GLY A 147 -4.69 -3.67 -6.40
N ALA A 148 -5.48 -3.82 -5.32
CA ALA A 148 -6.04 -2.69 -4.57
C ALA A 148 -5.68 -2.69 -3.09
N LEU A 149 -5.06 -3.74 -2.56
CA LEU A 149 -4.74 -3.85 -1.14
C LEU A 149 -3.45 -3.08 -0.79
N LEU A 150 -3.48 -2.37 0.34
CA LEU A 150 -2.32 -1.75 0.97
C LEU A 150 -2.33 -2.11 2.46
N GLU A 151 -1.20 -2.60 2.95
CA GLU A 151 -1.01 -2.97 4.35
C GLU A 151 0.17 -2.23 4.96
N ILE A 152 0.00 -1.78 6.20
CA ILE A 152 1.06 -1.18 7.01
C ILE A 152 1.15 -1.99 8.31
N ILE A 153 2.35 -2.46 8.64
CA ILE A 153 2.68 -3.01 9.94
C ILE A 153 3.60 -2.04 10.66
N ALA A 154 3.21 -1.71 11.88
CA ALA A 154 3.93 -0.79 12.75
C ALA A 154 3.72 -1.17 14.23
N PRO A 155 4.53 -0.65 15.16
CA PRO A 155 4.33 -0.88 16.59
C PRO A 155 2.93 -0.48 17.07
N GLU A 156 2.39 -1.19 18.05
CA GLU A 156 1.11 -0.87 18.67
C GLU A 156 1.12 0.56 19.22
N GLY A 157 0.16 1.36 18.81
CA GLY A 157 0.10 2.78 19.16
C GLY A 157 0.65 3.73 18.09
N TRP A 158 1.30 3.21 17.04
CA TRP A 158 1.80 4.00 15.90
C TRP A 158 0.76 5.01 15.36
N SER A 159 -0.48 4.58 15.16
CA SER A 159 -1.57 5.46 14.67
C SER A 159 -1.96 6.59 15.63
N LYS A 160 -1.42 6.62 16.85
CA LYS A 160 -1.57 7.71 17.83
C LYS A 160 -0.31 8.58 17.96
N SER A 161 0.83 8.14 17.45
CA SER A 161 2.14 8.81 17.52
C SER A 161 2.67 9.12 16.11
N GLU A 162 3.65 8.38 15.59
CA GLU A 162 4.31 8.59 14.30
C GLU A 162 3.30 8.57 13.15
N GLY A 163 2.31 7.66 13.18
CA GLY A 163 1.26 7.61 12.17
C GLY A 163 0.42 8.89 12.08
N ARG A 164 0.22 9.62 13.19
CA ARG A 164 -0.42 10.95 13.14
C ARG A 164 0.48 12.00 12.51
N GLN A 165 1.80 11.89 12.70
CA GLN A 165 2.77 12.80 12.09
C GLN A 165 2.83 12.57 10.58
N VAL A 166 2.87 11.30 10.15
CA VAL A 166 2.75 10.90 8.75
C VAL A 166 1.46 11.46 8.14
N GLU A 167 0.30 11.22 8.78
CA GLU A 167 -0.99 11.74 8.30
C GLU A 167 -1.02 13.27 8.19
N ALA A 168 -0.49 13.98 9.20
CA ALA A 168 -0.43 15.44 9.20
C ALA A 168 0.48 15.98 8.09
N TRP A 169 1.63 15.33 7.88
CA TRP A 169 2.56 15.67 6.80
C TRP A 169 1.94 15.44 5.42
N LEU A 170 1.29 14.29 5.21
CA LEU A 170 0.57 13.99 3.97
C LEU A 170 -0.56 14.99 3.70
N LYS A 171 -1.35 15.32 4.74
CA LYS A 171 -2.38 16.35 4.65
C LYS A 171 -1.80 17.72 4.28
N GLY A 172 -0.58 18.02 4.70
CA GLY A 172 0.15 19.24 4.32
C GLY A 172 0.51 19.32 2.83
N LYS A 173 0.63 18.17 2.15
CA LYS A 173 0.86 18.09 0.70
C LYS A 173 -0.43 18.29 -0.11
N VAL A 174 -1.60 18.22 0.53
CA VAL A 174 -2.91 18.42 -0.12
C VAL A 174 -3.26 19.90 -0.15
N ILE A 175 -3.28 20.47 -1.35
CA ILE A 175 -3.49 21.92 -1.57
C ILE A 175 -4.98 22.28 -1.54
N ASP A 176 -5.84 21.47 -2.19
CA ASP A 176 -7.27 21.78 -2.30
C ASP A 176 -8.01 21.44 -1.00
N ASP A 177 -8.61 22.45 -0.37
CA ASP A 177 -9.34 22.33 0.88
C ASP A 177 -10.50 21.32 0.82
N SER A 178 -11.08 21.08 -0.35
CA SER A 178 -12.13 20.05 -0.55
C SER A 178 -11.62 18.65 -0.18
N TYR A 179 -10.32 18.39 -0.38
CA TYR A 179 -9.68 17.10 -0.08
C TYR A 179 -8.97 17.08 1.27
N ARG A 180 -8.90 18.20 2.00
CA ARG A 180 -8.30 18.28 3.35
C ARG A 180 -9.25 17.81 4.46
N ASN A 181 -10.48 17.46 4.10
CA ASN A 181 -11.52 17.01 5.03
C ASN A 181 -11.61 15.49 5.18
N TYR A 182 -10.74 14.72 4.51
CA TYR A 182 -10.66 13.28 4.78
C TYR A 182 -10.21 13.02 6.22
N PRO A 183 -10.78 12.02 6.89
CA PRO A 183 -10.47 11.73 8.30
C PRO A 183 -9.14 10.98 8.49
N SER A 184 -8.56 10.44 7.42
CA SER A 184 -7.26 9.73 7.44
C SER A 184 -6.58 9.85 6.07
N TYR A 185 -5.25 9.83 6.08
CA TYR A 185 -4.39 9.92 4.91
C TYR A 185 -3.40 8.75 4.93
N VAL A 186 -3.10 8.16 3.78
CA VAL A 186 -2.13 7.06 3.67
C VAL A 186 -1.13 7.37 2.56
N PRO A 187 0.18 7.14 2.76
CA PRO A 187 1.14 7.38 1.70
C PRO A 187 0.92 6.35 0.59
N LEU A 188 0.92 6.80 -0.66
CA LEU A 188 0.99 5.93 -1.82
C LEU A 188 2.40 6.00 -2.38
N LEU A 189 3.08 4.86 -2.34
CA LEU A 189 4.42 4.68 -2.84
C LEU A 189 4.43 3.59 -3.92
N ASP A 190 5.18 3.85 -4.98
CA ASP A 190 5.61 2.86 -5.97
C ASP A 190 7.15 2.93 -6.15
N ALA A 191 7.69 2.09 -7.02
CA ALA A 191 9.13 2.05 -7.27
C ALA A 191 9.69 3.42 -7.74
N LYS A 192 8.92 4.17 -8.54
CA LYS A 192 9.32 5.50 -9.02
C LYS A 192 9.30 6.52 -7.89
N SER A 193 8.30 6.45 -7.02
CA SER A 193 8.16 7.32 -5.85
C SER A 193 9.40 7.21 -4.96
N LEU A 194 9.85 5.98 -4.68
CA LEU A 194 11.05 5.74 -3.86
C LEU A 194 12.33 6.32 -4.47
N ALA A 195 12.44 6.33 -5.80
CA ALA A 195 13.58 6.90 -6.50
C ALA A 195 13.55 8.43 -6.56
N HIS A 196 12.36 9.05 -6.54
CA HIS A 196 12.21 10.50 -6.65
C HIS A 196 12.14 11.23 -5.32
N LEU A 197 11.71 10.57 -4.24
CA LEU A 197 11.60 11.20 -2.94
C LEU A 197 12.97 11.53 -2.35
N SER A 198 13.06 12.71 -1.75
CA SER A 198 14.22 13.07 -0.94
C SER A 198 14.35 12.14 0.28
N PRO A 199 15.56 11.95 0.85
CA PRO A 199 15.72 11.16 2.08
C PRO A 199 14.76 11.61 3.19
N GLN A 200 14.59 12.91 3.36
CA GLN A 200 13.68 13.50 4.36
C GLN A 200 12.20 13.18 4.07
N ASP A 201 11.75 13.29 2.81
CA ASP A 201 10.36 12.97 2.47
C ASP A 201 10.09 11.45 2.61
N ARG A 202 11.09 10.59 2.36
CA ARG A 202 10.99 9.14 2.59
C ARG A 202 10.88 8.81 4.07
N GLU A 203 11.74 9.39 4.90
CA GLU A 203 11.68 9.22 6.34
C GLU A 203 10.33 9.71 6.89
N ALA A 204 9.87 10.88 6.44
CA ALA A 204 8.59 11.44 6.87
C ALA A 204 7.39 10.58 6.48
N CYS A 205 7.43 9.88 5.33
CA CYS A 205 6.32 9.05 4.88
C CYS A 205 6.35 7.62 5.45
N LEU A 206 7.52 7.12 5.82
CA LEU A 206 7.72 5.77 6.38
C LEU A 206 7.94 5.76 7.90
N ALA A 207 7.87 6.92 8.56
CA ALA A 207 8.15 7.05 9.98
C ALA A 207 7.39 6.03 10.85
N GLY A 208 8.16 5.18 11.55
CA GLY A 208 7.64 4.15 12.45
C GLY A 208 6.96 2.95 11.77
N ILE A 209 6.92 2.90 10.44
CA ILE A 209 6.42 1.75 9.70
C ILE A 209 7.50 0.67 9.69
N THR A 210 7.18 -0.56 10.07
CA THR A 210 8.11 -1.69 10.02
C THR A 210 8.03 -2.43 8.68
N LEU A 211 6.82 -2.57 8.15
CA LEU A 211 6.56 -3.18 6.85
C LEU A 211 5.45 -2.41 6.13
N TYR A 212 5.72 -2.00 4.91
CA TYR A 212 4.74 -1.42 3.99
C TYR A 212 4.58 -2.38 2.80
N LEU A 213 3.34 -2.75 2.51
CA LEU A 213 2.97 -3.60 1.39
C LEU A 213 1.91 -2.87 0.56
N ARG A 214 2.11 -2.78 -0.75
CA ARG A 214 1.10 -2.20 -1.65
C ARG A 214 1.04 -2.96 -2.96
N GLU A 215 -0.14 -3.43 -3.29
CA GLU A 215 -0.45 -3.87 -4.65
C GLU A 215 -0.63 -2.65 -5.55
N ASP A 216 -0.03 -2.68 -6.73
CA ASP A 216 -0.20 -1.62 -7.73
C ASP A 216 -0.70 -2.19 -9.06
N LEU A 217 -1.95 -1.87 -9.39
CA LEU A 217 -2.55 -2.22 -10.67
C LEU A 217 -1.84 -1.56 -11.87
N THR A 218 -1.19 -0.41 -11.69
CA THR A 218 -0.52 0.31 -12.79
C THR A 218 0.77 -0.39 -13.20
N ASP A 219 1.57 -0.74 -12.20
CA ASP A 219 2.88 -1.36 -12.39
C ASP A 219 2.83 -2.90 -12.34
N GLN A 220 1.64 -3.48 -12.12
CA GLN A 220 1.40 -4.94 -12.06
C GLN A 220 2.37 -5.64 -11.11
N SER A 221 2.57 -5.02 -9.94
CA SER A 221 3.56 -5.46 -8.98
C SER A 221 3.12 -5.21 -7.54
N ILE A 222 3.83 -5.84 -6.62
CA ILE A 222 3.69 -5.61 -5.18
C ILE A 222 4.95 -4.92 -4.71
N LEU A 223 4.79 -3.72 -4.17
CA LEU A 223 5.87 -3.03 -3.49
C LEU A 223 5.92 -3.50 -2.04
N ILE A 224 7.10 -3.90 -1.61
CA ILE A 224 7.43 -4.27 -0.24
C ILE A 224 8.53 -3.32 0.23
N ILE A 225 8.31 -2.62 1.32
CA ILE A 225 9.34 -1.80 1.98
C ILE A 225 9.45 -2.28 3.43
N SER A 226 10.67 -2.54 3.89
CA SER A 226 10.91 -2.99 5.27
C SER A 226 12.10 -2.27 5.88
N HIS A 227 12.05 -2.02 7.18
CA HIS A 227 13.20 -1.57 7.95
C HIS A 227 14.12 -2.74 8.37
N THR A 228 14.52 -3.55 7.38
CA THR A 228 15.51 -4.64 7.53
C THR A 228 16.46 -4.62 6.33
N SER A 229 17.57 -5.37 6.39
CA SER A 229 18.47 -5.49 5.24
C SER A 229 17.76 -6.13 4.04
N PHE A 230 18.26 -5.88 2.83
CA PHE A 230 17.71 -6.52 1.64
C PHE A 230 17.88 -8.03 1.71
N GLU A 231 19.02 -8.53 2.19
CA GLU A 231 19.31 -9.95 2.38
C GLU A 231 18.28 -10.59 3.31
N GLU A 232 18.01 -9.97 4.46
CA GLU A 232 16.98 -10.45 5.38
C GLU A 232 15.58 -10.41 4.78
N THR A 233 15.28 -9.38 3.99
CA THR A 233 14.00 -9.24 3.29
C THR A 233 13.85 -10.33 2.23
N LEU A 234 14.92 -10.59 1.49
CA LEU A 234 14.99 -11.62 0.47
C LEU A 234 14.90 -13.01 1.10
N GLU A 235 15.55 -13.27 2.23
CA GLU A 235 15.40 -14.51 3.00
C GLU A 235 13.95 -14.72 3.41
N MET A 236 13.29 -13.70 3.98
CA MET A 236 11.87 -13.78 4.33
C MET A 236 10.98 -14.13 3.11
N ILE A 237 11.31 -13.62 1.92
CA ILE A 237 10.56 -13.89 0.68
C ILE A 237 10.90 -15.29 0.11
N THR A 238 12.17 -15.68 0.09
CA THR A 238 12.68 -16.88 -0.60
C THR A 238 12.51 -18.16 0.22
N GLU A 239 12.71 -18.14 1.53
CA GLU A 239 12.36 -19.26 2.43
C GLU A 239 10.85 -19.59 2.34
N THR A 240 10.07 -18.59 1.94
CA THR A 240 8.64 -18.71 1.78
C THR A 240 8.25 -19.40 0.48
N ALA A 241 8.95 -19.10 -0.62
CA ALA A 241 8.69 -19.64 -1.96
C ALA A 241 9.10 -21.11 -2.13
N GLN A 242 10.08 -21.61 -1.37
CA GLN A 242 10.59 -22.99 -1.49
C GLN A 242 9.80 -24.06 -0.70
N LYS A 243 8.80 -23.66 0.11
CA LYS A 243 8.04 -24.56 0.99
C LYS A 243 6.54 -24.67 0.61
N VAL A 244 6.17 -24.29 -0.60
CA VAL A 244 4.79 -24.41 -1.12
C VAL A 244 4.74 -25.43 -2.23
#